data_AF-A0A2D5PJD5-F1
#
_entry.id   AF-A0A2D5PJD5-F1
#
_cell.length_a   1.000
_cell.length_b   1.000
_cell.length_c   1.000
_cell.angle_alpha   90.00
_cell.angle_beta   90.00
_cell.angle_gamma   90.00
#
_symmetry.space_group_name_H-M   'P 1'
#
loop_
_entity.id
_entity.type
_entity.pdbx_description
1 polymer ?
#
loop_
_entity_poly.entity_id
_entity_poly.type
_entity_poly.pdbx_seq_one_letter_code
_entity_poly.pdbx_strand_id
1 'polypeptide(L)'
;MPIPDYQTLMRPMLEALGMGPMSLRQLVDGLSDLYNLSEEERKLLTPSKRSPLMYNRVAWAATYLRKAGLIESPKRGINELTARGKRALIECPEKIDNRYLRQFEMFQRFQSIDRETAPIAEEAVQPDSELDPTERLEAAHLELQTSLAEDVLDLVKKQTPQFFEVLVVQMMQAMGYGGWSKDSGSATQYTGDGGIDGIINEDPLGLETIYLQAKRYTESAVGRPDIQAFVGALEMNRARKGVFITTSRFSRDALEYVSMIGKRVVLIDGKQLAELMIKHNLGVSVKETYQVKAIDSDYFAED
;
A
#
# COMPACT_ATOMS: atom_id res chain seq x y z
N MET A 1 -18.30 -5.81 12.93
CA MET A 1 -18.21 -7.22 12.41
C MET A 1 -17.21 -7.19 11.28
N PRO A 2 -16.46 -8.25 10.94
CA PRO A 2 -15.57 -8.16 9.78
C PRO A 2 -16.38 -7.76 8.54
N ILE A 3 -15.87 -6.79 7.76
CA ILE A 3 -16.45 -6.43 6.46
C ILE A 3 -16.55 -7.72 5.65
N PRO A 4 -17.72 -8.07 5.09
CA PRO A 4 -17.91 -9.32 4.37
C PRO A 4 -16.97 -9.42 3.16
N ASP A 5 -16.53 -10.63 2.86
CA ASP A 5 -15.77 -10.93 1.64
C ASP A 5 -16.66 -10.80 0.38
N TYR A 6 -16.04 -10.75 -0.80
CA TYR A 6 -16.77 -10.57 -2.06
C TYR A 6 -17.73 -11.73 -2.38
N GLN A 7 -17.48 -12.96 -1.90
CA GLN A 7 -18.37 -14.10 -2.10
C GLN A 7 -19.60 -13.99 -1.20
N THR A 8 -19.41 -13.63 0.07
CA THR A 8 -20.48 -13.39 1.04
C THR A 8 -21.44 -12.29 0.56
N LEU A 9 -20.94 -11.30 -0.17
CA LEU A 9 -21.73 -10.22 -0.76
C LEU A 9 -22.57 -10.63 -1.98
N MET A 10 -22.26 -11.74 -2.66
CA MET A 10 -22.89 -12.09 -3.94
C MET A 10 -24.41 -12.30 -3.82
N ARG A 11 -24.86 -13.07 -2.82
CA ARG A 11 -26.28 -13.35 -2.64
C ARG A 11 -27.08 -12.09 -2.24
N PRO A 12 -26.69 -11.34 -1.19
CA PRO A 12 -27.38 -10.09 -0.84
C PRO A 12 -27.39 -9.05 -1.97
N MET A 13 -26.34 -9.02 -2.80
CA MET A 13 -26.30 -8.16 -3.98
C MET A 13 -27.39 -8.53 -5.00
N LEU A 14 -27.61 -9.83 -5.24
CA LEU A 14 -28.70 -10.28 -6.11
C LEU A 14 -30.07 -9.97 -5.53
N GLU A 15 -30.25 -10.10 -4.21
CA GLU A 15 -31.50 -9.71 -3.53
C GLU A 15 -31.79 -8.21 -3.69
N ALA A 16 -30.77 -7.36 -3.50
CA ALA A 16 -30.89 -5.93 -3.73
C ALA A 16 -31.30 -5.62 -5.18
N LEU A 17 -30.67 -6.28 -6.16
CA LEU A 17 -31.04 -6.14 -7.58
C LEU A 17 -32.41 -6.73 -7.92
N GLY A 18 -32.95 -7.61 -7.08
CA GLY A 18 -34.33 -8.09 -7.16
C GLY A 18 -35.36 -6.97 -6.96
N MET A 19 -34.98 -5.89 -6.27
CA MET A 19 -35.82 -4.70 -6.07
C MET A 19 -35.78 -3.73 -7.26
N GLY A 20 -34.84 -3.89 -8.19
CA GLY A 20 -34.71 -3.09 -9.39
C GLY A 20 -33.25 -2.82 -9.81
N PRO A 21 -33.04 -2.21 -10.98
CA PRO A 21 -31.69 -1.87 -11.46
C PRO A 21 -31.00 -0.86 -10.53
N MET A 22 -29.74 -1.10 -10.19
CA MET A 22 -28.95 -0.26 -9.27
C MET A 22 -27.54 0.01 -9.80
N SER A 23 -27.04 1.21 -9.52
CA SER A 23 -25.62 1.52 -9.71
C SER A 23 -24.75 0.80 -8.70
N LEU A 24 -23.45 0.65 -9.02
CA LEU A 24 -22.50 0.04 -8.08
C LEU A 24 -22.42 0.80 -6.74
N ARG A 25 -22.55 2.14 -6.78
CA ARG A 25 -22.56 2.97 -5.57
C ARG A 25 -23.77 2.69 -4.68
N GLN A 26 -24.96 2.59 -5.28
CA GLN A 26 -26.18 2.24 -4.55
C GLN A 26 -26.08 0.85 -3.91
N LEU A 27 -25.45 -0.10 -4.61
CA LEU A 27 -25.20 -1.44 -4.07
C LEU A 27 -24.20 -1.40 -2.91
N VAL A 28 -23.12 -0.61 -3.01
CA VAL A 28 -22.17 -0.42 -1.92
C VAL A 28 -22.86 0.17 -0.70
N ASP A 29 -23.66 1.22 -0.87
CA ASP A 29 -24.36 1.88 0.23
C ASP A 29 -25.38 0.92 0.88
N GLY A 30 -26.23 0.30 0.07
CA GLY A 30 -27.27 -0.63 0.56
C GLY A 30 -26.73 -1.90 1.22
N LEU A 31 -25.63 -2.47 0.70
CA LEU A 31 -24.97 -3.60 1.34
C LEU A 31 -24.24 -3.17 2.60
N SER A 32 -23.67 -1.96 2.64
CA SER A 32 -23.07 -1.43 3.87
C SER A 32 -24.10 -1.21 4.97
N ASP A 33 -25.32 -0.78 4.62
CA ASP A 33 -26.45 -0.65 5.53
C ASP A 33 -26.91 -2.03 6.04
N LEU A 34 -27.06 -3.00 5.13
CA LEU A 34 -27.48 -4.37 5.48
C LEU A 34 -26.55 -5.03 6.50
N TYR A 35 -25.24 -4.84 6.36
CA TYR A 35 -24.23 -5.39 7.27
C TYR A 35 -23.93 -4.48 8.47
N ASN A 36 -24.67 -3.38 8.64
CA ASN A 36 -24.49 -2.40 9.73
C ASN A 36 -23.05 -1.89 9.87
N LEU A 37 -22.39 -1.60 8.74
CA LEU A 37 -21.00 -1.10 8.76
C LEU A 37 -20.95 0.31 9.36
N SER A 38 -20.09 0.47 10.37
CA SER A 38 -19.76 1.76 10.99
C SER A 38 -19.09 2.73 10.02
N GLU A 39 -19.03 4.01 10.38
CA GLU A 39 -18.31 5.00 9.56
C GLU A 39 -16.84 4.67 9.37
N GLU A 40 -16.20 4.09 10.39
CA GLU A 40 -14.79 3.68 10.28
C GLU A 40 -14.64 2.50 9.33
N GLU A 41 -15.50 1.48 9.43
CA GLU A 41 -15.52 0.33 8.52
C GLU A 41 -15.78 0.76 7.06
N ARG A 42 -16.67 1.72 6.82
CA ARG A 42 -16.92 2.27 5.47
C ARG A 42 -15.72 3.02 4.89
N LYS A 43 -14.86 3.58 5.75
CA LYS A 43 -13.64 4.31 5.36
C LYS A 43 -12.41 3.41 5.25
N LEU A 44 -12.52 2.11 5.60
CA LEU A 44 -11.41 1.18 5.45
C LEU A 44 -11.01 1.06 3.97
N LEU A 45 -9.71 1.10 3.73
CA LEU A 45 -9.11 0.99 2.41
C LEU A 45 -8.53 -0.43 2.21
N THR A 46 -8.31 -0.80 0.95
CA THR A 46 -7.55 -2.00 0.60
C THR A 46 -6.12 -1.96 1.16
N PRO A 47 -5.38 -3.09 1.23
CA PRO A 47 -4.00 -3.12 1.75
C PRO A 47 -3.08 -2.07 1.11
N SER A 48 -3.24 -1.79 -0.18
CA SER A 48 -2.47 -0.76 -0.89
C SER A 48 -2.89 0.69 -0.60
N LYS A 49 -3.99 0.89 0.15
CA LYS A 49 -4.63 2.19 0.46
C LYS A 49 -5.10 2.98 -0.78
N ARG A 50 -5.36 2.30 -1.90
CA ARG A 50 -5.77 2.96 -3.16
C ARG A 50 -7.27 3.07 -3.36
N SER A 51 -8.06 2.21 -2.73
CA SER A 51 -9.52 2.21 -2.90
C SER A 51 -10.24 1.78 -1.62
N PRO A 52 -11.52 2.18 -1.43
CA PRO A 52 -12.34 1.68 -0.32
C PRO A 52 -12.57 0.17 -0.43
N LEU A 53 -12.34 -0.55 0.68
CA LEU A 53 -12.38 -2.01 0.72
C LEU A 53 -13.74 -2.56 0.31
N MET A 54 -14.82 -2.02 0.88
CA MET A 54 -16.19 -2.45 0.58
C MET A 54 -16.55 -2.22 -0.89
N TYR A 55 -16.10 -1.10 -1.47
CA TYR A 55 -16.32 -0.82 -2.89
C TYR A 55 -15.65 -1.87 -3.78
N ASN A 56 -14.39 -2.21 -3.49
CA ASN A 56 -13.64 -3.21 -4.26
C ASN A 56 -14.33 -4.59 -4.22
N ARG A 57 -14.76 -5.02 -3.02
CA ARG A 57 -15.43 -6.32 -2.85
C ARG A 57 -16.79 -6.39 -3.54
N VAL A 58 -17.59 -5.33 -3.49
CA VAL A 58 -18.85 -5.25 -4.24
C VAL A 58 -18.60 -5.23 -5.75
N ALA A 59 -17.55 -4.55 -6.22
CA ALA A 59 -17.16 -4.55 -7.63
C ALA A 59 -16.77 -5.95 -8.14
N TRP A 60 -16.07 -6.73 -7.33
CA TRP A 60 -15.71 -8.12 -7.65
C TRP A 60 -16.91 -9.06 -7.61
N ALA A 61 -17.78 -8.93 -6.60
CA ALA A 61 -19.05 -9.65 -6.55
C ALA A 61 -19.86 -9.41 -7.83
N ALA A 62 -19.99 -8.14 -8.25
CA ALA A 62 -20.65 -7.77 -9.50
C ALA A 62 -19.99 -8.40 -10.73
N THR A 63 -18.66 -8.35 -10.81
CA THR A 63 -17.90 -8.91 -11.93
C THR A 63 -18.14 -10.41 -12.07
N TYR A 64 -18.06 -11.16 -10.96
CA TYR A 64 -18.22 -12.61 -10.96
C TYR A 64 -19.66 -13.04 -11.28
N LEU A 65 -20.64 -12.36 -10.68
CA LEU A 65 -22.05 -12.56 -11.00
C LEU A 65 -22.35 -12.28 -12.48
N ARG A 66 -21.73 -11.25 -13.07
CA ARG A 66 -21.86 -10.92 -14.49
C ARG A 66 -21.23 -11.98 -15.38
N LYS A 67 -20.03 -12.47 -15.03
CA LYS A 67 -19.35 -13.55 -15.77
C LYS A 67 -20.09 -14.89 -15.69
N ALA A 68 -20.86 -15.12 -14.62
CA ALA A 68 -21.78 -16.25 -14.51
C ALA A 68 -23.14 -16.03 -15.20
N GLY A 69 -23.41 -14.80 -15.67
CA GLY A 69 -24.64 -14.41 -16.35
C GLY A 69 -25.85 -14.27 -15.42
N LEU A 70 -25.62 -13.99 -14.13
CA LEU A 70 -26.70 -13.78 -13.15
C LEU A 70 -27.14 -12.31 -13.17
N ILE A 71 -26.23 -11.39 -13.46
CA ILE A 71 -26.52 -9.97 -13.64
C ILE A 71 -26.01 -9.49 -14.99
N GLU A 72 -26.59 -8.40 -15.48
CA GLU A 72 -26.17 -7.71 -16.70
C GLU A 72 -26.07 -6.19 -16.46
N SER A 73 -25.59 -5.46 -17.46
CA SER A 73 -25.50 -4.00 -17.40
C SER A 73 -26.29 -3.40 -18.56
N PRO A 74 -27.59 -3.08 -18.36
CA PRO A 74 -28.46 -2.59 -19.44
C PRO A 74 -28.05 -1.19 -19.91
N LYS A 75 -27.44 -0.40 -19.02
CA LYS A 75 -26.92 0.96 -19.26
C LYS A 75 -25.62 1.13 -18.51
N ARG A 76 -24.74 2.01 -19.00
CA ARG A 76 -23.45 2.33 -18.39
C ARG A 76 -23.62 2.61 -16.90
N GLY A 77 -22.90 1.85 -16.07
CA GLY A 77 -22.87 2.02 -14.61
C GLY A 77 -24.08 1.47 -13.85
N ILE A 78 -25.06 0.87 -14.53
CA ILE A 78 -26.23 0.23 -13.93
C ILE A 78 -26.09 -1.29 -14.01
N ASN A 79 -26.43 -1.98 -12.93
CA ASN A 79 -26.50 -3.44 -12.85
C ASN A 79 -27.97 -3.85 -12.74
N GLU A 80 -28.35 -4.93 -13.41
CA GLU A 80 -29.70 -5.48 -13.39
C GLU A 80 -29.68 -7.01 -13.28
N LEU A 81 -30.69 -7.56 -12.61
CA LEU A 81 -30.84 -9.00 -12.40
C LEU A 81 -31.42 -9.69 -13.64
N THR A 82 -30.72 -10.69 -14.18
CA THR A 82 -31.20 -11.47 -15.32
C THR A 82 -32.26 -12.50 -14.91
N ALA A 83 -32.95 -13.11 -15.89
CA ALA A 83 -33.83 -14.26 -15.63
C ALA A 83 -33.11 -15.46 -14.97
N ARG A 84 -31.81 -15.62 -15.21
CA ARG A 84 -30.98 -16.63 -14.54
C ARG A 84 -30.72 -16.24 -13.09
N GLY A 85 -30.38 -14.98 -12.83
CA GLY A 85 -30.19 -14.46 -11.48
C GLY A 85 -31.44 -14.63 -10.61
N LYS A 86 -32.64 -14.38 -11.17
CA LYS A 86 -33.92 -14.62 -10.50
C LYS A 86 -34.11 -16.08 -10.10
N ARG A 87 -33.78 -17.03 -10.99
CA ARG A 87 -33.82 -18.46 -10.68
C ARG A 87 -32.80 -18.85 -9.61
N ALA A 88 -31.59 -18.30 -9.67
CA ALA A 88 -30.55 -18.57 -8.69
C ALA A 88 -30.97 -18.20 -7.26
N LEU A 89 -31.72 -17.10 -7.08
CA LEU A 89 -32.26 -16.71 -5.77
C LEU A 89 -33.32 -17.70 -5.23
N ILE A 90 -34.06 -18.38 -6.10
CA ILE A 90 -35.08 -19.38 -5.73
C ILE A 90 -34.42 -20.71 -5.42
N GLU A 91 -33.48 -21.13 -6.28
CA GLU A 91 -32.82 -22.45 -6.20
C GLU A 91 -31.75 -22.51 -5.10
N CYS A 92 -31.16 -21.38 -4.73
CA CYS A 92 -30.10 -21.30 -3.72
C CYS A 92 -30.41 -20.27 -2.63
N PRO A 93 -31.20 -20.64 -1.61
CA PRO A 93 -31.65 -19.71 -0.58
C PRO A 93 -30.56 -19.36 0.46
N GLU A 94 -29.47 -20.13 0.54
CA GLU A 94 -28.48 -19.96 1.61
C GLU A 94 -27.29 -19.09 1.19
N LYS A 95 -26.51 -19.53 0.19
CA LYS A 95 -25.26 -18.84 -0.19
C LYS A 95 -24.97 -19.02 -1.67
N ILE A 96 -24.70 -17.90 -2.34
CA ILE A 96 -24.17 -17.87 -3.71
C ILE A 96 -22.70 -17.49 -3.59
N ASP A 97 -21.81 -18.38 -3.99
CA ASP A 97 -20.35 -18.21 -3.93
C ASP A 97 -19.70 -18.76 -5.19
N ASN A 98 -18.36 -18.75 -5.27
CA ASN A 98 -17.65 -19.26 -6.45
C ASN A 98 -17.96 -20.73 -6.73
N ARG A 99 -18.24 -21.54 -5.71
CA ARG A 99 -18.60 -22.95 -5.85
C ARG A 99 -19.95 -23.09 -6.54
N TYR A 100 -20.94 -22.29 -6.14
CA TYR A 100 -22.21 -22.21 -6.83
C TYR A 100 -22.03 -21.71 -8.28
N LEU A 101 -21.25 -20.64 -8.50
CA LEU A 101 -21.07 -20.06 -9.84
C LEU A 101 -20.39 -21.03 -10.83
N ARG A 102 -19.57 -21.99 -10.35
CA ARG A 102 -18.93 -23.02 -11.19
C ARG A 102 -19.91 -23.93 -11.93
N GLN A 103 -21.20 -23.94 -11.60
CA GLN A 103 -22.19 -24.69 -12.38
C GLN A 103 -22.47 -24.06 -13.75
N PHE A 104 -22.16 -22.76 -13.94
CA PHE A 104 -22.46 -22.05 -15.17
C PHE A 104 -21.28 -22.13 -16.15
N GLU A 105 -21.55 -22.62 -17.37
CA GLU A 105 -20.53 -22.78 -18.42
C GLU A 105 -19.76 -21.48 -18.72
N MET A 106 -20.44 -20.33 -18.74
CA MET A 106 -19.78 -19.02 -18.94
C MET A 106 -18.76 -18.70 -17.85
N PHE A 107 -19.05 -19.08 -16.60
CA PHE A 107 -18.15 -18.86 -15.47
C PHE A 107 -16.98 -19.85 -15.48
N GLN A 108 -17.23 -21.11 -15.86
CA GLN A 108 -16.16 -22.09 -16.06
C GLN A 108 -15.17 -21.63 -17.13
N ARG A 109 -15.66 -21.14 -18.28
CA ARG A 109 -14.82 -20.57 -19.35
C ARG A 109 -14.00 -19.37 -18.87
N PHE A 110 -14.59 -18.50 -18.06
CA PHE A 110 -13.88 -17.38 -17.46
C PHE A 110 -12.73 -17.84 -16.54
N GLN A 111 -12.92 -18.90 -15.75
CA GLN A 111 -11.86 -19.47 -14.90
C GLN A 111 -10.84 -20.32 -15.66
N SER A 112 -11.22 -20.94 -16.79
CA SER A 112 -10.35 -21.86 -17.54
C SER A 112 -9.36 -21.14 -18.46
N ILE A 113 -9.65 -19.91 -18.88
CA ILE A 113 -8.71 -19.07 -19.66
C ILE A 113 -7.39 -18.85 -18.89
N ASP A 114 -7.40 -18.91 -17.56
CA ASP A 114 -6.20 -18.84 -16.72
C ASP A 114 -5.37 -20.16 -16.68
N ARG A 115 -5.90 -21.29 -17.21
CA ARG A 115 -5.25 -22.62 -17.10
C ARG A 115 -4.53 -23.11 -18.36
N GLU A 116 -4.77 -22.52 -19.53
CA GLU A 116 -4.20 -23.05 -20.80
C GLU A 116 -2.67 -22.93 -20.91
N THR A 117 -2.00 -22.18 -20.03
CA THR A 117 -0.53 -22.08 -19.96
C THR A 117 0.12 -22.92 -18.85
N ALA A 118 -0.65 -23.68 -18.06
CA ALA A 118 -0.10 -24.53 -17.01
C ALA A 118 -0.25 -26.02 -17.40
N PRO A 119 0.80 -26.85 -17.26
CA PRO A 119 0.66 -28.29 -17.45
C PRO A 119 -0.40 -28.81 -16.49
N ILE A 120 -1.21 -29.75 -16.99
CA ILE A 120 -2.35 -30.38 -16.32
C ILE A 120 -1.90 -30.93 -14.97
N ALA A 121 -2.06 -30.11 -13.93
CA ALA A 121 -2.05 -30.53 -12.55
C ALA A 121 -3.51 -30.65 -12.13
N GLU A 122 -3.90 -31.89 -11.84
CA GLU A 122 -5.16 -32.26 -11.21
C GLU A 122 -5.43 -31.37 -9.98
N GLU A 123 -6.68 -30.91 -9.88
CA GLU A 123 -7.28 -30.36 -8.67
C GLU A 123 -6.45 -29.37 -7.84
N ALA A 124 -6.00 -28.26 -8.46
CA ALA A 124 -5.87 -27.03 -7.70
C ALA A 124 -7.28 -26.52 -7.35
N VAL A 125 -7.85 -27.03 -6.26
CA VAL A 125 -8.89 -26.35 -5.48
C VAL A 125 -8.32 -24.95 -5.24
N GLN A 126 -8.84 -23.93 -5.94
CA GLN A 126 -8.63 -22.57 -5.44
C GLN A 126 -9.15 -22.62 -4.00
N PRO A 127 -8.32 -22.34 -2.97
CA PRO A 127 -8.89 -22.14 -1.65
C PRO A 127 -10.01 -21.13 -1.83
N ASP A 128 -11.13 -21.32 -1.12
CA ASP A 128 -12.14 -20.30 -0.92
C ASP A 128 -11.42 -19.09 -0.30
N SER A 129 -10.78 -18.28 -1.14
CA SER A 129 -10.00 -17.13 -0.72
C SER A 129 -11.02 -16.05 -0.46
N GLU A 130 -11.05 -15.58 0.79
CA GLU A 130 -11.83 -14.42 1.20
C GLU A 130 -11.37 -13.15 0.46
N LEU A 131 -10.12 -13.13 -0.01
CA LEU A 131 -9.55 -12.03 -0.76
C LEU A 131 -9.97 -12.08 -2.23
N ASP A 132 -10.47 -10.96 -2.74
CA ASP A 132 -10.67 -10.81 -4.18
C ASP A 132 -9.33 -10.73 -4.95
N PRO A 133 -9.33 -10.89 -6.29
CA PRO A 133 -8.09 -10.88 -7.06
C PRO A 133 -7.24 -9.62 -6.90
N THR A 134 -7.85 -8.44 -6.69
CA THR A 134 -7.11 -7.20 -6.43
C THR A 134 -6.46 -7.25 -5.05
N GLU A 135 -7.22 -7.63 -4.01
CA GLU A 135 -6.68 -7.80 -2.64
C GLU A 135 -5.51 -8.78 -2.61
N ARG A 136 -5.62 -9.91 -3.34
CA ARG A 136 -4.54 -10.90 -3.46
C ARG A 136 -3.29 -10.33 -4.11
N LEU A 137 -3.44 -9.58 -5.21
CA LEU A 137 -2.31 -8.95 -5.89
C LEU A 137 -1.63 -7.89 -5.00
N GLU A 138 -2.43 -7.08 -4.30
CA GLU A 138 -1.94 -6.06 -3.38
C GLU A 138 -1.22 -6.66 -2.17
N ALA A 139 -1.77 -7.73 -1.60
CA ALA A 139 -1.13 -8.46 -0.50
C ALA A 139 0.22 -9.05 -0.93
N ALA A 140 0.26 -9.72 -2.08
CA ALA A 140 1.49 -10.26 -2.65
C ALA A 140 2.52 -9.15 -2.93
N HIS A 141 2.08 -7.99 -3.42
CA HIS A 141 2.96 -6.84 -3.63
C HIS A 141 3.55 -6.31 -2.32
N LEU A 142 2.74 -6.20 -1.26
CA LEU A 142 3.21 -5.75 0.06
C LEU A 142 4.19 -6.75 0.68
N GLU A 143 3.96 -8.05 0.51
CA GLU A 143 4.87 -9.11 0.95
C GLU A 143 6.22 -9.01 0.24
N LEU A 144 6.22 -8.85 -1.09
CA LEU A 144 7.44 -8.62 -1.87
C LEU A 144 8.19 -7.35 -1.44
N GLN A 145 7.48 -6.25 -1.18
CA GLN A 145 8.10 -5.02 -0.69
C GLN A 145 8.70 -5.18 0.71
N THR A 146 8.00 -5.88 1.61
CA THR A 146 8.46 -6.11 2.98
C THR A 146 9.73 -6.97 2.98
N SER A 147 9.72 -8.08 2.23
CA SER A 147 10.90 -8.93 2.05
C SER A 147 12.07 -8.15 1.45
N LEU A 148 11.82 -7.33 0.42
CA LEU A 148 12.88 -6.50 -0.18
C LEU A 148 13.43 -5.47 0.80
N ALA A 149 12.59 -4.87 1.65
CA ALA A 149 13.04 -3.90 2.64
C ALA A 149 13.98 -4.53 3.69
N GLU A 150 13.69 -5.76 4.12
CA GLU A 150 14.56 -6.53 5.01
C GLU A 150 15.92 -6.83 4.34
N ASP A 151 15.91 -7.32 3.10
CA ASP A 151 17.13 -7.61 2.33
C ASP A 151 18.00 -6.35 2.13
N VAL A 152 17.38 -5.23 1.76
CA VAL A 152 18.06 -3.94 1.59
C VAL A 152 18.69 -3.48 2.91
N LEU A 153 17.95 -3.54 4.02
CA LEU A 153 18.46 -3.14 5.32
C LEU A 153 19.65 -3.99 5.76
N ASP A 154 19.61 -5.30 5.53
CA ASP A 154 20.70 -6.23 5.84
C ASP A 154 21.95 -5.96 5.00
N LEU A 155 21.79 -5.59 3.73
CA LEU A 155 22.90 -5.14 2.89
C LEU A 155 23.51 -3.85 3.41
N VAL A 156 22.69 -2.86 3.79
CA VAL A 156 23.17 -1.58 4.34
C VAL A 156 23.92 -1.78 5.66
N LYS A 157 23.43 -2.65 6.56
CA LYS A 157 24.13 -2.98 7.82
C LYS A 157 25.53 -3.54 7.60
N LYS A 158 25.79 -4.25 6.49
CA LYS A 158 27.10 -4.83 6.14
C LYS A 158 28.09 -3.80 5.57
N GLN A 159 27.64 -2.62 5.18
CA GLN A 159 28.49 -1.56 4.61
C GLN A 159 29.23 -0.75 5.67
N THR A 160 30.24 0.04 5.27
CA THR A 160 31.01 0.87 6.19
C THR A 160 30.18 2.05 6.74
N PRO A 161 30.57 2.63 7.89
CA PRO A 161 29.94 3.87 8.39
C PRO A 161 29.97 5.01 7.36
N GLN A 162 31.09 5.18 6.66
CA GLN A 162 31.25 6.21 5.63
C GLN A 162 30.29 5.98 4.45
N PHE A 163 30.08 4.73 4.05
CA PHE A 163 29.07 4.42 3.04
C PHE A 163 27.67 4.81 3.53
N PHE A 164 27.35 4.54 4.80
CA PHE A 164 26.04 4.86 5.36
C PHE A 164 25.77 6.37 5.41
N GLU A 165 26.77 7.17 5.78
CA GLU A 165 26.68 8.64 5.75
C GLU A 165 26.35 9.14 4.33
N VAL A 166 27.07 8.63 3.32
CA VAL A 166 26.82 8.96 1.90
C VAL A 166 25.42 8.52 1.47
N LEU A 167 25.00 7.30 1.84
CA LEU A 167 23.69 6.76 1.51
C LEU A 167 22.56 7.65 2.06
N VAL A 168 22.69 8.12 3.30
CA VAL A 168 21.70 9.01 3.93
C VAL A 168 21.55 10.31 3.14
N VAL A 169 22.65 10.92 2.72
CA VAL A 169 22.62 12.13 1.88
C VAL A 169 21.95 11.84 0.53
N GLN A 170 22.31 10.74 -0.13
CA GLN A 170 21.70 10.33 -1.40
C GLN A 170 20.19 10.06 -1.26
N MET A 171 19.75 9.47 -0.16
CA MET A 171 18.33 9.27 0.14
C MET A 171 17.60 10.60 0.27
N MET A 172 18.14 11.54 1.04
CA MET A 172 17.53 12.87 1.18
C MET A 172 17.43 13.59 -0.17
N GLN A 173 18.45 13.47 -1.03
CA GLN A 173 18.41 13.99 -2.40
C GLN A 173 17.34 13.33 -3.27
N ALA A 174 17.22 12.01 -3.22
CA ALA A 174 16.21 11.28 -3.98
C ALA A 174 14.77 11.60 -3.51
N MET A 175 14.62 12.08 -2.28
CA MET A 175 13.37 12.62 -1.74
C MET A 175 13.08 14.07 -2.18
N GLY A 176 14.03 14.73 -2.86
CA GLY A 176 13.90 16.10 -3.36
C GLY A 176 14.47 17.18 -2.45
N TYR A 177 15.19 16.82 -1.38
CA TYR A 177 15.97 17.76 -0.59
C TYR A 177 17.32 18.05 -1.25
N GLY A 178 17.93 19.17 -0.92
CA GLY A 178 19.13 19.65 -1.60
C GLY A 178 18.77 20.43 -2.86
N GLY A 179 19.44 21.56 -3.07
CA GLY A 179 19.06 22.50 -4.12
C GLY A 179 19.55 22.14 -5.52
N TRP A 180 19.41 23.10 -6.43
CA TRP A 180 19.72 22.94 -7.86
C TRP A 180 21.21 23.04 -8.22
N SER A 181 22.04 23.59 -7.33
CA SER A 181 23.47 23.73 -7.62
C SER A 181 24.22 22.44 -7.26
N LYS A 182 25.26 22.09 -8.04
CA LYS A 182 26.16 20.97 -7.75
C LYS A 182 26.81 21.05 -6.36
N ASP A 183 26.84 22.25 -5.76
CA ASP A 183 27.37 22.52 -4.41
C ASP A 183 26.29 22.51 -3.30
N SER A 184 25.00 22.56 -3.66
CA SER A 184 23.87 22.56 -2.70
C SER A 184 23.41 21.16 -2.28
N GLY A 185 23.95 20.13 -2.94
CA GLY A 185 23.78 18.72 -2.58
C GLY A 185 25.10 17.98 -2.33
N SER A 186 26.27 18.58 -2.61
CA SER A 186 27.52 18.02 -2.11
C SER A 186 27.45 18.00 -0.59
N ALA A 187 27.66 16.84 0.04
CA ALA A 187 27.75 16.70 1.49
C ALA A 187 28.57 17.84 2.06
N THR A 188 27.88 18.89 2.54
CA THR A 188 28.54 20.13 2.97
C THR A 188 29.15 19.82 4.31
N GLN A 189 30.45 19.49 4.25
CA GLN A 189 31.36 19.21 5.34
C GLN A 189 30.95 18.03 6.23
N TYR A 190 31.75 16.97 6.17
CA TYR A 190 31.95 16.07 7.30
C TYR A 190 32.49 16.94 8.46
N THR A 191 31.60 17.44 9.32
CA THR A 191 32.01 18.12 10.53
C THR A 191 32.21 17.03 11.57
N GLY A 192 33.46 16.74 11.93
CA GLY A 192 33.79 15.89 13.07
C GLY A 192 33.37 16.50 14.42
N ASP A 193 32.35 17.37 14.43
CA ASP A 193 31.89 18.17 15.55
C ASP A 193 30.79 17.45 16.36
N GLY A 194 31.13 16.27 16.90
CA GLY A 194 30.38 15.74 18.04
C GLY A 194 28.92 15.34 17.79
N GLY A 195 28.50 15.11 16.54
CA GLY A 195 27.21 14.49 16.24
C GLY A 195 26.49 14.89 14.95
N ILE A 196 27.10 15.65 14.05
CA ILE A 196 26.50 15.99 12.74
C ILE A 196 27.30 15.29 11.64
N ASP A 197 26.62 14.49 10.83
CA ASP A 197 27.25 13.71 9.75
C ASP A 197 26.96 14.32 8.37
N GLY A 198 26.01 15.25 8.28
CA GLY A 198 25.72 15.96 7.04
C GLY A 198 24.81 17.16 7.23
N ILE A 199 24.82 18.03 6.23
CA ILE A 199 23.99 19.24 6.16
C ILE A 199 23.36 19.27 4.78
N ILE A 200 22.04 19.46 4.71
CA ILE A 200 21.29 19.54 3.45
C ILE A 200 20.27 20.67 3.49
N ASN A 201 20.07 21.36 2.37
CA ASN A 201 19.04 22.40 2.30
C ASN A 201 17.66 21.78 2.10
N GLU A 202 16.66 22.37 2.75
CA GLU A 202 15.27 21.95 2.58
C GLU A 202 14.69 22.39 1.25
N ASP A 203 15.18 23.52 0.75
CA ASP A 203 14.71 24.17 -0.46
C ASP A 203 15.87 24.53 -1.39
N PRO A 204 15.61 24.73 -2.70
CA PRO A 204 16.64 25.09 -3.66
C PRO A 204 17.38 26.40 -3.41
N LEU A 205 16.78 27.34 -2.67
CA LEU A 205 17.38 28.63 -2.36
C LEU A 205 18.26 28.56 -1.10
N GLY A 206 18.19 27.47 -0.34
CA GLY A 206 18.97 27.28 0.89
C GLY A 206 18.56 28.21 2.02
N LEU A 207 17.28 28.59 2.08
CA LEU A 207 16.76 29.46 3.13
C LEU A 207 16.64 28.71 4.46
N GLU A 208 16.32 27.41 4.38
CA GLU A 208 16.30 26.53 5.54
C GLU A 208 17.24 25.33 5.34
N THR A 209 18.00 25.03 6.40
CA THR A 209 18.99 23.96 6.42
C THR A 209 18.58 22.88 7.42
N ILE A 210 18.75 21.63 7.00
CA ILE A 210 18.45 20.43 7.75
C ILE A 210 19.78 19.74 8.07
N TYR A 211 19.99 19.46 9.35
CA TYR A 211 21.16 18.76 9.83
C TYR A 211 20.87 17.26 9.94
N LEU A 212 21.82 16.44 9.52
CA LEU A 212 21.68 14.99 9.43
C LEU A 212 22.63 14.33 10.42
N GLN A 213 22.14 13.31 11.12
CA GLN A 213 22.97 12.36 11.84
C GLN A 213 22.64 10.94 11.39
N ALA A 214 23.66 10.14 11.11
CA ALA A 214 23.57 8.79 10.56
C ALA A 214 24.29 7.80 11.49
N LYS A 215 23.52 7.06 12.31
CA LYS A 215 24.06 5.99 13.15
C LYS A 215 23.79 4.60 12.60
N ARG A 216 24.85 3.94 12.13
CA ARG A 216 24.82 2.53 11.74
C ARG A 216 24.94 1.63 12.98
N TYR A 217 23.83 1.02 13.40
CA TYR A 217 23.76 0.00 14.45
C TYR A 217 23.13 -1.29 13.93
N THR A 218 23.63 -2.43 14.40
CA THR A 218 23.16 -3.76 13.98
C THR A 218 22.00 -4.24 14.84
N GLU A 219 22.16 -4.26 16.17
CA GLU A 219 21.17 -4.81 17.11
C GLU A 219 20.74 -3.84 18.21
N SER A 220 21.62 -2.94 18.62
CA SER A 220 21.37 -1.96 19.68
C SER A 220 20.38 -0.90 19.22
N ALA A 221 19.37 -0.62 20.05
CA ALA A 221 18.47 0.50 19.82
C ALA A 221 19.18 1.83 20.10
N VAL A 222 18.85 2.86 19.34
CA VAL A 222 19.29 4.24 19.59
C VAL A 222 18.52 4.78 20.79
N GLY A 223 19.26 5.20 21.83
CA GLY A 223 18.67 5.64 23.08
C GLY A 223 18.51 7.16 23.16
N ARG A 224 17.83 7.62 24.22
CA ARG A 224 17.73 9.05 24.55
C ARG A 224 19.09 9.78 24.59
N PRO A 225 20.20 9.20 25.12
CA PRO A 225 21.48 9.89 25.15
C PRO A 225 22.01 10.28 23.75
N ASP A 226 21.80 9.41 22.76
CA ASP A 226 22.21 9.68 21.38
C ASP A 226 21.42 10.87 20.79
N ILE A 227 20.10 10.89 21.01
CA ILE A 227 19.25 11.98 20.54
C ILE A 227 19.55 13.28 21.29
N GLN A 228 19.85 13.22 22.60
CA GLN A 228 20.26 14.38 23.38
C GLN A 228 21.57 14.97 22.87
N ALA A 229 22.56 14.12 22.53
CA ALA A 229 23.80 14.56 21.92
C ALA A 229 23.55 15.27 20.59
N PHE A 230 22.69 14.69 19.73
CA PHE A 230 22.29 15.31 18.47
C PHE A 230 21.66 16.69 18.67
N VAL A 231 20.66 16.77 19.56
CA VAL A 231 19.96 18.04 19.86
C VAL A 231 20.94 19.08 20.42
N GLY A 232 21.91 18.65 21.24
CA GLY A 232 23.00 19.51 21.71
C GLY A 232 23.85 20.06 20.57
N ALA A 233 24.22 19.23 19.59
CA ALA A 233 24.94 19.66 18.39
C ALA A 233 24.12 20.65 17.54
N LEU A 234 22.80 20.43 17.43
CA LEU A 234 21.89 21.39 16.78
C LEU A 234 21.85 22.73 17.51
N GLU A 235 21.90 22.76 18.85
CA GLU A 235 21.95 24.02 19.60
C GLU A 235 23.25 24.80 19.36
N MET A 236 24.39 24.11 19.35
CA MET A 236 25.69 24.73 19.06
C MET A 236 25.71 25.38 17.67
N ASN A 237 25.08 24.73 16.70
CA ASN A 237 24.96 25.20 15.32
C ASN A 237 23.75 26.14 15.08
N ARG A 238 23.00 26.50 16.12
CA ARG A 238 21.75 27.31 16.05
C ARG A 238 20.72 26.76 15.04
N ALA A 239 20.75 25.46 14.81
CA ALA A 239 19.88 24.75 13.88
C ALA A 239 18.48 24.55 14.50
N ARG A 240 17.46 24.63 13.63
CA ARG A 240 16.05 24.43 14.01
C ARG A 240 15.50 23.06 13.61
N LYS A 241 16.05 22.46 12.55
CA LYS A 241 15.59 21.23 11.93
C LYS A 241 16.72 20.21 11.88
N GLY A 242 16.40 18.96 12.19
CA GLY A 242 17.34 17.86 12.08
C GLY A 242 16.65 16.54 11.76
N VAL A 243 17.39 15.64 11.11
CA VAL A 243 16.96 14.27 10.86
C VAL A 243 18.01 13.34 11.45
N PHE A 244 17.57 12.41 12.29
CA PHE A 244 18.41 11.35 12.81
C PHE A 244 18.01 10.04 12.14
N ILE A 245 18.95 9.43 11.41
CA ILE A 245 18.75 8.20 10.65
C ILE A 245 19.56 7.08 11.30
N THR A 246 18.96 5.91 11.44
CA THR A 246 19.66 4.72 11.91
C THR A 246 19.27 3.47 11.15
N THR A 247 20.17 2.49 11.07
CA THR A 247 19.87 1.14 10.55
C THR A 247 19.18 0.24 11.60
N SER A 248 18.94 0.75 12.81
CA SER A 248 18.30 0.05 13.93
C SER A 248 16.95 0.69 14.28
N ARG A 249 16.47 0.48 15.51
CA ARG A 249 15.24 1.06 16.06
C ARG A 249 15.56 2.13 17.10
N PHE A 250 14.62 3.04 17.36
CA PHE A 250 14.70 3.97 18.48
C PHE A 250 14.05 3.36 19.73
N SER A 251 14.60 3.68 20.90
CA SER A 251 13.94 3.34 22.16
C SER A 251 12.70 4.20 22.38
N ARG A 252 11.76 3.73 23.20
CA ARG A 252 10.57 4.50 23.58
C ARG A 252 10.95 5.85 24.21
N ASP A 253 11.94 5.86 25.09
CA ASP A 253 12.44 7.08 25.73
C ASP A 253 13.05 8.08 24.74
N ALA A 254 13.64 7.60 23.64
CA ALA A 254 14.16 8.46 22.58
C ALA A 254 13.01 9.13 21.81
N LEU A 255 11.96 8.38 21.48
CA LEU A 255 10.75 8.90 20.83
C LEU A 255 10.01 9.91 21.71
N GLU A 256 9.83 9.59 22.99
CA GLU A 256 9.20 10.48 23.98
C GLU A 256 10.03 11.75 24.21
N TYR A 257 11.36 11.68 24.17
CA TYR A 257 12.19 12.87 24.28
C TYR A 257 12.01 13.82 23.09
N VAL A 258 11.93 13.30 21.85
CA VAL A 258 11.73 14.14 20.66
C VAL A 258 10.38 14.85 20.67
N SER A 259 9.33 14.27 21.25
CA SER A 259 8.02 14.94 21.34
C SER A 259 7.99 16.08 22.38
N MET A 260 8.96 16.15 23.29
CA MET A 260 9.05 17.17 24.35
C MET A 260 9.92 18.37 23.98
N ILE A 261 10.77 18.28 22.96
CA ILE A 261 11.69 19.35 22.57
C ILE A 261 11.03 20.36 21.62
N GLY A 262 11.44 21.63 21.69
CA GLY A 262 10.93 22.68 20.80
C GLY A 262 11.52 22.66 19.38
N LYS A 263 12.61 21.92 19.15
CA LYS A 263 13.22 21.75 17.82
C LYS A 263 12.46 20.71 17.00
N ARG A 264 12.50 20.84 15.66
CA ARG A 264 11.90 19.86 14.75
C ARG A 264 12.92 18.78 14.41
N VAL A 265 12.92 17.70 15.19
CA VAL A 265 13.74 16.52 14.92
C VAL A 265 12.88 15.40 14.37
N VAL A 266 13.25 14.87 13.20
CA VAL A 266 12.63 13.68 12.60
C VAL A 266 13.53 12.49 12.84
N LEU A 267 12.93 11.38 13.25
CA LEU A 267 13.62 10.11 13.46
C LEU A 267 13.25 9.14 12.33
N ILE A 268 14.25 8.59 11.65
CA ILE A 268 14.09 7.58 10.59
C ILE A 268 14.79 6.30 11.04
N ASP A 269 14.01 5.27 11.31
CA ASP A 269 14.54 3.97 11.72
C ASP A 269 14.93 3.10 10.51
N GLY A 270 15.51 1.93 10.77
CA GLY A 270 16.02 1.05 9.72
C GLY A 270 14.93 0.56 8.77
N LYS A 271 13.70 0.33 9.26
CA LYS A 271 12.58 -0.10 8.43
C LYS A 271 12.13 1.04 7.51
N GLN A 272 11.93 2.23 8.08
CA GLN A 272 11.54 3.42 7.33
C GLN A 272 12.62 3.80 6.29
N LEU A 273 13.90 3.68 6.64
CA LEU A 273 15.01 3.88 5.72
C LEU A 273 14.90 2.95 4.49
N ALA A 274 14.71 1.65 4.70
CA ALA A 274 14.61 0.70 3.60
C ALA A 274 13.36 0.94 2.73
N GLU A 275 12.22 1.27 3.34
CA GLU A 275 11.01 1.66 2.62
C GLU A 275 11.23 2.93 1.76
N LEU A 276 11.94 3.93 2.30
CA LEU A 276 12.30 5.14 1.55
C LEU A 276 13.27 4.84 0.41
N MET A 277 14.26 3.97 0.63
CA MET A 277 15.17 3.52 -0.42
C MET A 277 14.40 2.87 -1.58
N ILE A 278 13.47 1.96 -1.27
CA ILE A 278 12.63 1.30 -2.29
C ILE A 278 11.76 2.33 -3.01
N LYS A 279 11.05 3.18 -2.26
CA LYS A 279 10.15 4.19 -2.80
C LYS A 279 10.84 5.17 -3.76
N HIS A 280 12.09 5.52 -3.47
CA HIS A 280 12.88 6.47 -4.25
C HIS A 280 13.88 5.80 -5.21
N ASN A 281 13.76 4.49 -5.44
CA ASN A 281 14.63 3.70 -6.33
C ASN A 281 16.13 3.81 -5.99
N LEU A 282 16.47 3.93 -4.71
CA LEU A 282 17.84 4.01 -4.24
C LEU A 282 18.36 2.61 -3.87
N GLY A 283 19.38 2.13 -4.58
CA GLY A 283 19.96 0.81 -4.34
C GLY A 283 19.08 -0.37 -4.78
N VAL A 284 17.97 -0.10 -5.47
CA VAL A 284 17.05 -1.10 -6.04
C VAL A 284 16.76 -0.79 -7.50
N SER A 285 16.26 -1.78 -8.24
CA SER A 285 15.83 -1.61 -9.64
C SER A 285 14.53 -2.37 -9.92
N VAL A 286 13.74 -1.88 -10.88
CA VAL A 286 12.51 -2.54 -11.29
C VAL A 286 12.86 -3.81 -12.07
N LYS A 287 12.56 -4.96 -11.49
CA LYS A 287 12.75 -6.26 -12.14
C LYS A 287 11.66 -6.53 -13.20
N GLU A 288 10.40 -6.26 -12.86
CA GLU A 288 9.22 -6.56 -13.69
C GLU A 288 8.11 -5.51 -13.47
N THR A 289 7.18 -5.37 -14.42
CA THR A 289 6.01 -4.48 -14.31
C THR A 289 4.74 -5.19 -14.74
N TYR A 290 3.75 -5.21 -13.85
CA TYR A 290 2.42 -5.78 -14.09
C TYR A 290 1.39 -4.67 -14.26
N GLN A 291 0.64 -4.67 -15.36
CA GLN A 291 -0.39 -3.66 -15.64
C GLN A 291 -1.79 -4.22 -15.52
N VAL A 292 -2.62 -3.63 -14.64
CA VAL A 292 -4.06 -3.92 -14.58
C VAL A 292 -4.79 -2.89 -15.45
N LYS A 293 -5.51 -3.38 -16.47
CA LYS A 293 -6.29 -2.53 -17.37
C LYS A 293 -7.73 -2.41 -16.87
N ALA A 294 -8.33 -1.24 -17.06
CA ALA A 294 -9.75 -1.00 -16.87
C ALA A 294 -10.39 -0.63 -18.20
N ILE A 295 -11.71 -0.81 -18.30
CA ILE A 295 -12.47 -0.35 -19.47
C ILE A 295 -12.39 1.18 -19.50
N ASP A 296 -11.93 1.72 -20.63
CA ASP A 296 -12.12 3.14 -20.96
C ASP A 296 -13.56 3.31 -21.43
N SER A 297 -14.44 3.67 -20.49
CA SER A 297 -15.85 3.77 -20.77
C SER A 297 -16.23 4.93 -21.69
N ASP A 298 -15.36 5.92 -21.89
CA ASP A 298 -15.59 7.03 -22.82
C ASP A 298 -15.32 6.60 -24.27
N TYR A 299 -14.37 5.68 -24.47
CA TYR A 299 -14.12 5.07 -25.78
C TYR A 299 -15.34 4.29 -26.33
N PHE A 300 -16.17 3.70 -25.45
CA PHE A 300 -17.34 2.90 -25.84
C PHE A 300 -18.68 3.66 -25.69
N ALA A 301 -18.66 4.95 -25.39
CA ALA A 301 -19.88 5.76 -25.44
C ALA A 301 -20.17 6.13 -26.89
N GLU A 302 -21.33 5.74 -27.42
CA GLU A 302 -21.87 6.32 -28.65
C GLU A 302 -22.39 7.73 -28.32
N ASP A 303 -22.08 8.72 -29.18
CA ASP A 303 -22.54 10.12 -29.06
C ASP A 303 -24.08 10.25 -29.00
#